data_AF-A0AAD5UCD4-F1
#
_entry.id   AF-A0AAD5UCD4-F1
#
_cell.length_a   1.000
_cell.length_b   1.000
_cell.length_c   1.000
_cell.angle_alpha   90.00
_cell.angle_beta   90.00
_cell.angle_gamma   90.00
#
_symmetry.space_group_name_H-M   'P 1'
#
loop_
_entity.id
_entity.type
_entity.pdbx_description
1 polymer ?
#
loop_
_entity_poly.entity_id
_entity_poly.type
_entity_poly.pdbx_seq_one_letter_code
_entity_poly.pdbx_strand_id
1 'polypeptide(L)'
;MLLPTATDEPLYVNARQYHRILRRREARARWEHAHQTKLNQKGYIHESRHKHAMRRPRGPGGRFLSSAEMAALKATGRLNEDGTIAQPPENTTGVLSEHEIVLQKLNEEMKAAKAKEANK
;
A
#
# COMPACT_ATOMS: atom_id res chain seq x y z
N MET A 1 -21.21 -9.74 15.50
CA MET A 1 -22.58 -10.17 15.86
C MET A 1 -23.26 -10.67 14.59
N LEU A 2 -23.51 -11.98 14.49
CA LEU A 2 -24.22 -12.58 13.36
C LEU A 2 -25.71 -12.68 13.77
N LEU A 3 -26.54 -11.77 13.28
CA LEU A 3 -27.99 -11.90 13.42
C LEU A 3 -28.45 -13.06 12.54
N PRO A 4 -29.22 -14.04 13.05
CA PRO A 4 -29.97 -14.96 12.21
C PRO A 4 -31.01 -14.12 11.45
N THR A 5 -30.70 -13.73 10.22
CA THR A 5 -31.66 -12.98 9.40
C THR A 5 -32.71 -13.95 8.88
N ALA A 6 -33.88 -13.83 9.50
CA ALA A 6 -35.16 -14.42 9.12
C ALA A 6 -35.19 -15.95 9.15
N THR A 7 -35.79 -16.47 10.21
CA THR A 7 -36.96 -17.37 10.13
C THR A 7 -37.30 -17.84 8.72
N ASP A 8 -37.36 -19.17 8.58
CA ASP A 8 -37.95 -20.09 7.58
C ASP A 8 -39.07 -19.63 6.62
N GLU A 9 -39.24 -18.34 6.34
CA GLU A 9 -40.29 -17.80 5.51
C GLU A 9 -39.75 -17.58 4.09
N PRO A 10 -40.18 -18.39 3.09
CA PRO A 10 -39.72 -18.23 1.73
C PRO A 10 -40.27 -16.92 1.16
N LEU A 11 -39.40 -15.91 1.07
CA LEU A 11 -39.64 -14.77 0.20
C LEU A 11 -40.01 -15.30 -1.19
N TYR A 12 -41.16 -14.86 -1.73
CA TYR A 12 -41.65 -15.35 -3.01
C TYR A 12 -40.59 -15.10 -4.10
N VAL A 13 -40.03 -16.20 -4.60
CA VAL A 13 -39.06 -16.22 -5.68
C VAL A 13 -39.58 -17.13 -6.78
N ASN A 14 -38.92 -17.09 -7.94
CA ASN A 14 -39.24 -18.01 -9.01
C ASN A 14 -39.17 -19.47 -8.53
N ALA A 15 -40.24 -20.22 -8.72
CA ALA A 15 -40.38 -21.61 -8.30
C ALA A 15 -39.23 -22.50 -8.78
N ARG A 16 -38.68 -22.25 -9.98
CA ARG A 16 -37.56 -23.01 -10.55
C ARG A 16 -36.22 -22.77 -9.84
N GLN A 17 -36.11 -21.68 -9.08
CA GLN A 17 -34.84 -21.22 -8.51
C GLN A 17 -34.75 -21.43 -7.00
N TYR A 18 -35.88 -21.57 -6.29
CA TYR A 18 -35.96 -21.62 -4.82
C TYR A 18 -34.89 -22.53 -4.18
N HIS A 19 -34.91 -23.83 -4.48
CA HIS A 19 -33.95 -24.79 -3.93
C HIS A 19 -32.48 -24.50 -4.30
N ARG A 20 -32.24 -23.91 -5.48
CA ARG A 20 -30.88 -23.55 -5.92
C ARG A 20 -30.37 -22.31 -5.19
N ILE A 21 -31.25 -21.35 -4.90
CA ILE A 21 -30.92 -20.15 -4.12
C ILE A 21 -30.51 -20.58 -2.71
N LEU A 22 -31.26 -21.47 -2.06
CA LEU A 22 -30.91 -21.99 -0.73
C LEU A 22 -29.52 -22.65 -0.71
N ARG A 23 -29.27 -23.60 -1.61
CA ARG A 23 -27.95 -24.26 -1.72
C ARG A 23 -26.79 -23.29 -1.96
N ARG A 24 -26.99 -22.25 -2.79
CA ARG A 24 -25.97 -21.23 -3.04
C ARG A 24 -25.75 -20.30 -1.84
N ARG A 25 -26.79 -20.03 -1.04
CA ARG A 25 -26.65 -19.25 0.20
C ARG A 25 -25.79 -20.00 1.20
N GLU A 26 -26.06 -21.28 1.41
CA GLU A 26 -25.21 -22.12 2.27
C GLU A 26 -23.76 -22.19 1.76
N ALA A 27 -23.56 -22.40 0.47
CA ALA A 27 -22.22 -22.46 -0.12
C ALA A 27 -21.46 -21.14 0.04
N ARG A 28 -22.12 -20.00 -0.15
CA ARG A 28 -21.54 -18.67 0.09
C ARG A 28 -21.25 -18.45 1.57
N ALA A 29 -22.16 -18.79 2.48
CA ALA A 29 -21.95 -18.66 3.92
C ALA A 29 -20.72 -19.47 4.38
N ARG A 30 -20.58 -20.72 3.91
CA ARG A 30 -19.39 -21.54 4.17
C ARG A 30 -18.11 -20.91 3.60
N TRP A 31 -18.17 -20.39 2.38
CA TRP A 31 -17.02 -19.76 1.73
C TRP A 31 -16.62 -18.44 2.41
N GLU A 32 -17.58 -17.59 2.75
CA GLU A 32 -17.38 -16.32 3.44
C GLU A 32 -16.81 -16.53 4.84
N HIS A 33 -17.30 -17.52 5.61
CA HIS A 33 -16.72 -17.89 6.90
C HIS A 33 -15.26 -18.35 6.77
N ALA A 34 -14.95 -19.19 5.76
CA ALA A 34 -13.59 -19.67 5.52
C ALA A 34 -12.65 -18.57 4.96
N HIS A 35 -13.18 -17.60 4.20
CA HIS A 35 -12.41 -16.57 3.49
C HIS A 35 -12.72 -15.16 4.00
N GLN A 36 -13.05 -15.01 5.29
CA GLN A 36 -13.40 -13.74 5.91
C GLN A 36 -12.19 -12.81 6.11
N THR A 37 -11.41 -12.57 5.06
CA THR A 37 -10.13 -11.82 5.09
C THR A 37 -10.23 -10.41 4.51
N LYS A 38 -11.44 -9.83 4.41
CA LYS A 38 -11.65 -8.60 3.60
C LYS A 38 -11.98 -7.31 4.33
N LEU A 39 -11.84 -7.25 5.66
CA LEU A 39 -12.07 -5.97 6.35
C LEU A 39 -10.86 -5.03 6.30
N ASN A 40 -9.64 -5.55 6.14
CA ASN A 40 -8.40 -4.75 6.09
C ASN A 40 -7.59 -5.02 4.81
N GLN A 41 -8.22 -4.96 3.64
CA GLN A 41 -7.50 -5.11 2.38
C GLN A 41 -6.60 -3.87 2.18
N LYS A 42 -5.29 -4.11 2.04
CA LYS A 42 -4.34 -3.08 1.62
C LYS A 42 -4.79 -2.50 0.27
N GLY A 43 -4.40 -1.26 -0.05
CA GLY A 43 -4.68 -0.63 -1.35
C GLY A 43 -4.07 -1.34 -2.58
N TYR A 44 -3.42 -2.48 -2.40
CA TYR A 44 -2.84 -3.32 -3.43
C TYR A 44 -2.95 -4.81 -3.03
N ILE A 45 -3.11 -5.69 -4.01
CA ILE A 45 -3.29 -7.15 -3.78
C ILE A 45 -1.95 -7.86 -3.55
N HIS A 46 -0.91 -7.46 -4.28
CA HIS A 46 0.38 -8.15 -4.27
C HIS A 46 1.54 -7.20 -4.03
N GLU A 47 2.41 -7.56 -3.09
CA GLU A 47 3.57 -6.77 -2.70
C GLU A 47 4.55 -6.56 -3.87
N SER A 48 4.82 -7.62 -4.66
CA SER A 48 5.71 -7.53 -5.82
C SER A 48 5.19 -6.54 -6.87
N ARG A 49 3.87 -6.51 -7.12
CA ARG A 49 3.24 -5.58 -8.07
C ARG A 49 3.31 -4.15 -7.57
N HIS A 50 3.09 -3.93 -6.29
CA HIS A 50 3.23 -2.62 -5.67
C HIS A 50 4.66 -2.08 -5.83
N LYS A 51 5.67 -2.89 -5.46
CA LYS A 51 7.08 -2.54 -5.65
C LYS A 51 7.43 -2.29 -7.12
N HIS A 52 6.90 -3.09 -8.05
CA HIS A 52 7.09 -2.87 -9.48
C HIS A 52 6.51 -1.52 -9.92
N ALA A 53 5.28 -1.18 -9.53
CA ALA A 53 4.67 0.11 -9.87
C ALA A 53 5.43 1.32 -9.31
N MET A 54 6.07 1.18 -8.14
CA MET A 54 6.89 2.24 -7.53
C MET A 54 8.22 2.45 -8.26
N ARG A 55 8.88 1.38 -8.72
CA ARG A 55 10.19 1.48 -9.41
C ARG A 55 10.11 1.98 -10.86
N ARG A 56 8.94 1.91 -11.49
CA ARG A 56 8.78 2.30 -12.89
C ARG A 56 9.08 3.79 -13.10
N PRO A 57 9.81 4.16 -14.17
CA PRO A 57 10.09 5.55 -14.45
C PRO A 57 8.81 6.30 -14.81
N ARG A 58 8.69 7.51 -14.28
CA ARG A 58 7.52 8.39 -14.44
C ARG A 58 7.89 9.63 -15.22
N GLY A 59 6.98 10.06 -16.08
CA GLY A 59 7.05 11.35 -16.76
C GLY A 59 6.49 12.48 -15.89
N PRO A 60 6.55 13.73 -16.38
CA PRO A 60 5.89 14.85 -15.74
C PRO A 60 4.38 14.56 -15.61
N GLY A 61 3.82 14.77 -14.41
CA GLY A 61 2.41 14.44 -14.12
C GLY A 61 2.15 13.02 -13.61
N GLY A 62 3.20 12.25 -13.25
CA GLY A 62 3.06 10.98 -12.52
C GLY A 62 2.62 9.78 -13.36
N ARG A 63 2.38 9.98 -14.66
CA ARG A 63 2.13 8.91 -15.63
C ARG A 63 3.41 8.11 -15.87
N PHE A 64 3.27 6.83 -16.20
CA PHE A 64 4.41 6.05 -16.68
C PHE A 64 4.82 6.53 -18.07
N LEU A 65 6.13 6.51 -18.33
CA LEU A 65 6.66 6.84 -19.65
C LEU A 65 6.18 5.85 -20.71
N SER A 66 5.91 6.36 -21.91
CA SER A 66 5.64 5.54 -23.09
C SER A 66 6.91 4.78 -23.53
N SER A 67 6.77 3.71 -24.30
CA SER A 67 7.92 2.94 -24.82
C SER A 67 8.92 3.78 -25.59
N ALA A 68 8.44 4.73 -26.40
CA ALA A 68 9.29 5.68 -27.14
C ALA A 68 10.06 6.63 -26.21
N GLU A 69 9.40 7.14 -25.17
CA GLU A 69 10.02 8.05 -24.19
C GLU A 69 10.99 7.30 -23.27
N MET A 70 10.70 6.04 -22.92
CA MET A 70 11.61 5.17 -22.19
C MET A 70 12.90 4.92 -22.97
N ALA A 71 12.82 4.71 -24.29
CA ALA A 71 14.00 4.54 -25.14
C ALA A 71 14.87 5.82 -25.16
N ALA A 72 14.24 6.99 -25.28
CA ALA A 72 14.95 8.26 -25.18
C ALA A 72 15.62 8.44 -23.80
N LEU A 73 14.93 8.08 -22.71
CA LEU A 73 15.49 8.19 -21.37
C LEU A 73 16.64 7.19 -21.12
N LYS A 74 16.57 5.98 -21.68
CA LYS A 74 17.67 5.01 -21.69
C LYS A 74 18.91 5.57 -22.42
N ALA A 75 18.71 6.24 -23.56
CA ALA A 75 19.80 6.88 -24.29
C ALA A 75 20.48 8.00 -23.48
N THR A 76 19.75 8.68 -22.58
CA THR A 76 20.32 9.67 -21.65
C THR A 76 21.03 9.07 -20.42
N GLY A 77 21.11 7.75 -20.30
CA GLY A 77 21.84 7.06 -19.22
C GLY A 77 21.20 7.15 -17.83
N ARG A 78 19.94 7.58 -17.72
CA ARG A 78 19.24 7.77 -16.45
C ARG A 78 18.48 6.54 -15.94
N LEU A 79 18.51 5.44 -16.69
CA LEU A 79 17.84 4.18 -16.38
C LEU A 79 18.87 3.06 -16.27
N ASN A 80 18.73 2.23 -15.25
CA ASN A 80 19.51 1.01 -15.09
C ASN A 80 19.06 -0.06 -16.10
N GLU A 81 19.91 -1.08 -16.32
CA GLU A 81 19.67 -2.21 -17.22
C GLU A 81 18.34 -2.96 -16.92
N ASP A 82 17.93 -2.99 -15.65
CA ASP A 82 16.67 -3.57 -15.16
C ASP A 82 15.44 -2.64 -15.31
N GLY A 83 15.61 -1.47 -15.93
CA GLY A 83 14.54 -0.50 -16.19
C GLY A 83 14.11 0.30 -14.95
N THR A 84 14.92 0.28 -13.90
CA THR A 84 14.74 1.09 -12.69
C THR A 84 15.47 2.43 -12.82
N ILE A 85 15.01 3.44 -12.09
CA ILE A 85 15.73 4.72 -12.00
C ILE A 85 16.97 4.50 -11.13
N ALA A 86 18.13 5.01 -11.55
CA ALA A 86 19.44 4.82 -10.90
C ALA A 86 19.51 5.25 -9.43
N GLN A 87 18.58 6.09 -8.96
CA GLN A 87 18.40 6.42 -7.55
C GLN A 87 16.89 6.63 -7.29
N PRO A 88 16.33 6.10 -6.19
CA PRO A 88 15.06 6.63 -5.70
C PRO A 88 15.26 8.13 -5.42
N PRO A 89 14.25 9.00 -5.61
CA PRO A 89 14.35 10.32 -5.01
C PRO A 89 14.35 10.09 -3.50
N GLU A 90 15.54 10.08 -2.89
CA GLU A 90 15.75 10.19 -1.44
C GLU A 90 15.08 11.45 -0.86
N ASN A 91 14.58 12.36 -1.70
CA ASN A 91 14.18 13.71 -1.34
C ASN A 91 12.72 14.01 -1.73
N THR A 92 11.74 13.34 -1.10
CA THR A 92 10.38 13.89 -0.91
C THR A 92 9.87 13.77 0.54
N THR A 93 10.77 13.62 1.50
CA THR A 93 10.53 13.86 2.93
C THR A 93 11.75 14.59 3.51
N GLY A 94 12.03 15.77 2.96
CA GLY A 94 13.00 16.72 3.51
C GLY A 94 12.38 17.68 4.53
N VAL A 95 11.28 17.28 5.18
CA VAL A 95 10.77 17.95 6.37
C VAL A 95 10.74 16.88 7.45
N LEU A 96 11.82 16.82 8.24
CA LEU A 96 11.78 16.09 9.51
C LEU A 96 10.55 16.58 10.27
N SER A 97 9.75 15.66 10.79
CA SER A 97 8.63 16.03 11.64
C SER A 97 9.14 16.96 12.74
N GLU A 98 8.37 17.97 13.17
CA GLU A 98 8.82 18.94 14.19
C GLU A 98 9.42 18.24 15.42
N HIS A 99 8.89 17.06 15.74
CA HIS A 99 9.37 16.17 16.79
C HIS A 99 10.81 15.66 16.57
N GLU A 100 11.17 15.25 15.35
CA GLU A 100 12.54 14.80 15.03
C GLU A 100 13.56 15.93 15.11
N ILE A 101 13.17 17.16 14.72
CA ILE A 101 14.02 18.35 14.85
C ILE A 101 14.28 18.67 16.32
N VAL A 102 13.24 18.57 17.17
CA VAL A 102 13.36 18.80 18.62
C VAL A 102 14.27 17.75 19.27
N LEU A 103 14.14 16.49 18.90
CA LEU A 103 15.00 15.42 19.42
C LEU A 103 16.47 15.60 19.01
N GLN A 104 16.74 16.06 17.78
CA GLN A 104 18.10 16.35 17.34
C GLN A 104 18.72 17.51 18.13
N LYS A 105 17.98 18.61 18.32
CA LYS A 105 18.45 19.76 19.12
C LYS A 105 18.73 19.38 20.57
N LEU A 106 17.84 18.62 21.21
CA LEU A 106 18.04 18.15 22.59
C LEU A 106 19.31 17.28 22.72
N ASN A 107 19.56 16.41 21.75
CA ASN A 107 20.72 15.54 21.79
C ASN A 107 22.04 16.31 21.58
N GLU A 108 22.03 17.35 20.74
CA GLU A 108 23.16 18.26 20.56
C GLU A 108 23.45 19.10 21.80
N GLU A 109 22.40 19.60 22.48
CA GLU A 109 22.52 20.34 23.75
C GLU A 109 23.10 19.45 24.86
N MET A 110 22.62 18.21 24.98
CA MET A 110 23.15 17.24 25.94
C MET A 110 24.61 16.87 25.65
N LYS A 111 25.01 16.82 24.38
CA LYS A 111 26.39 16.59 23.97
C LYS A 111 27.29 17.79 24.30
N ALA A 112 26.79 19.01 24.09
CA ALA A 112 27.49 20.24 24.45
C ALA A 112 27.63 20.42 25.98
N ALA A 113 26.62 20.02 26.76
CA ALA A 113 26.68 20.03 28.22
C ALA A 113 27.76 19.07 28.75
N LYS A 114 27.80 17.83 28.24
CA LYS A 114 28.86 16.86 28.57
C LYS A 114 30.26 17.34 28.19
N ALA A 115 30.39 18.01 27.04
CA ALA A 115 31.68 18.56 26.61
C ALA A 115 32.15 19.74 27.48
N LYS A 116 31.23 20.54 28.03
CA LYS A 116 31.54 21.63 28.97
C LYS A 116 31.91 21.11 30.36
N GLU A 117 31.29 20.02 30.80
CA GLU A 117 31.59 19.37 32.08
C GLU A 117 32.93 18.65 32.07
N ALA A 118 33.37 18.13 30.92
CA ALA A 118 34.68 17.50 30.75
C ALA A 118 35.86 18.48 30.69
N ASN A 119 35.60 19.80 30.60
CA ASN A 119 36.62 20.84 30.42
C ASN A 119 36.68 21.82 31.62
N LYS A 120 36.13 21.40 32.76
CA LYS A 120 36.22 22.06 34.07
C LYS A 120 36.97 21.14 35.03
#